data_AF-A0A7C5KNF9-F1
#
_entry.id   AF-A0A7C5KNF9-F1
#
_cell.length_a   1.000
_cell.length_b   1.000
_cell.length_c   1.000
_cell.angle_alpha   90.00
_cell.angle_beta   90.00
_cell.angle_gamma   90.00
#
_symmetry.space_group_name_H-M   'P 1'
#
loop_
_entity.id
_entity.type
_entity.pdbx_description
1 polymer ?
#
loop_
_entity_poly.entity_id
_entity_poly.type
_entity_poly.pdbx_seq_one_letter_code
_entity_poly.pdbx_strand_id
1 'polypeptide(L)'
;MWKNGQMKARRRVYDAVVEDHPGPDPDPTLEPVGHARRAATGTVGAAGCHEQAGRSVRTGAETVRRWLEVLSGFYFGFLVRPWFRNVSRSLRKEPKWFLRDWSGVRGNGAKAETFVACHLLKAVEGWTDLGLGAFQLCYLRDKAGREVDFVVVRDGAPWFLVEVKNQETTIAPSLSYFQEQIGAPFAFQVVLEADYVEADCFARPGTPKVVPAKPFLSQLF
;
A
#
# COMPACT_ATOMS: atom_id res chain seq x y z
N MET A 1 3.60 -22.79 -15.59
CA MET A 1 4.54 -22.76 -16.74
C MET A 1 4.45 -21.37 -17.40
N TRP A 2 5.26 -20.42 -16.95
CA TRP A 2 5.25 -19.04 -17.47
C TRP A 2 6.11 -18.98 -18.74
N LYS A 3 5.50 -18.67 -19.88
CA LYS A 3 6.19 -18.61 -21.17
C LYS A 3 7.17 -17.42 -21.21
N ASN A 4 8.40 -17.71 -21.63
CA ASN A 4 9.56 -16.83 -21.88
C ASN A 4 9.31 -15.55 -22.72
N GLY A 5 8.09 -15.28 -23.18
CA GLY A 5 7.74 -14.14 -24.04
C GLY A 5 7.56 -12.81 -23.29
N GLN A 6 7.03 -12.83 -22.07
CA GLN A 6 6.72 -11.61 -21.30
C GLN A 6 7.99 -10.94 -20.69
N MET A 7 9.02 -11.72 -20.35
CA MET A 7 10.33 -11.16 -19.95
C MET A 7 11.07 -10.51 -21.12
N LYS A 8 10.96 -11.05 -22.34
CA LYS A 8 11.59 -10.46 -23.54
C LYS A 8 10.97 -9.10 -23.92
N ALA A 9 9.68 -8.90 -23.67
CA ALA A 9 9.00 -7.63 -23.95
C ALA A 9 9.42 -6.50 -23.00
N ARG A 10 9.65 -6.79 -21.70
CA ARG A 10 10.12 -5.79 -20.72
C ARG A 10 11.53 -5.29 -20.99
N ARG A 11 12.41 -6.19 -21.46
CA ARG A 11 13.76 -5.81 -21.86
C ARG A 11 13.76 -4.88 -23.07
N ARG A 12 12.82 -5.05 -24.02
CA ARG A 12 12.70 -4.18 -25.20
C ARG A 12 12.28 -2.73 -24.90
N VAL A 13 11.41 -2.46 -23.93
CA VAL A 13 10.99 -1.07 -23.65
C VAL A 13 12.06 -0.32 -22.85
N TYR A 14 12.72 -0.99 -21.91
CA TYR A 14 13.82 -0.38 -21.15
C TYR A 14 15.05 -0.17 -22.03
N ASP A 15 15.41 -1.16 -22.85
CA ASP A 15 16.57 -1.09 -23.76
C ASP A 15 16.31 -0.17 -24.97
N ALA A 16 15.05 0.03 -25.42
CA ALA A 16 14.74 0.95 -26.53
C ALA A 16 14.72 2.44 -26.13
N VAL A 17 14.69 2.74 -24.82
CA VAL A 17 14.81 4.12 -24.30
C VAL A 17 16.24 4.40 -23.86
N VAL A 18 17.03 3.36 -23.63
CA VAL A 18 18.42 3.41 -23.13
C VAL A 18 19.31 2.71 -24.16
N GLU A 19 19.43 3.29 -25.37
CA GLU A 19 20.51 2.90 -26.27
C GLU A 19 21.84 3.44 -25.75
N ASP A 20 22.70 2.49 -25.38
CA ASP A 20 24.17 2.40 -25.26
C ASP A 20 25.07 3.65 -25.38
N HIS A 21 24.67 4.79 -24.84
CA HIS A 21 25.63 5.77 -24.35
C HIS A 21 26.06 5.36 -22.95
N PRO A 22 27.37 5.38 -22.60
CA PRO A 22 27.75 5.36 -21.20
C PRO A 22 27.00 6.52 -20.56
N GLY A 23 26.05 6.19 -19.66
CA GLY A 23 25.29 7.21 -18.96
C GLY A 23 26.27 8.21 -18.36
N PRO A 24 25.92 9.51 -18.31
CA PRO A 24 26.80 10.50 -17.71
C PRO A 24 27.23 9.99 -16.33
N ASP A 25 28.50 10.23 -15.97
CA ASP A 25 29.00 9.91 -14.64
C ASP A 25 27.95 10.38 -13.62
N PRO A 26 27.63 9.54 -12.61
CA PRO A 26 26.57 9.85 -11.66
C PRO A 26 26.81 11.24 -11.09
N ASP A 27 25.89 12.17 -11.38
CA ASP A 27 26.00 13.54 -10.92
C ASP A 27 26.04 13.50 -9.37
N PRO A 28 27.15 13.92 -8.74
CA PRO A 28 27.30 13.85 -7.29
C PRO A 28 26.25 14.70 -6.56
N THR A 29 25.59 15.64 -7.24
CA THR A 29 24.47 16.41 -6.70
C THR A 29 23.17 15.60 -6.59
N LEU A 30 23.05 14.48 -7.30
CA LEU A 30 21.90 13.57 -7.28
C LEU A 30 22.05 12.41 -6.27
N GLU A 31 23.20 12.26 -5.62
CA GLU A 31 23.41 11.28 -4.55
C GLU A 31 22.33 11.32 -3.44
N PRO A 32 21.85 12.49 -2.97
CA PRO A 32 20.74 12.55 -2.03
C PRO A 32 19.45 11.92 -2.56
N VAL A 33 19.16 12.07 -3.86
CA VAL A 33 17.99 11.45 -4.52
C VAL A 33 18.16 9.94 -4.61
N GLY A 34 19.38 9.47 -4.93
CA GLY A 34 19.74 8.06 -4.91
C GLY A 34 19.56 7.42 -3.53
N HIS A 35 20.01 8.10 -2.47
CA HIS A 35 19.79 7.67 -1.08
C HIS A 35 18.31 7.63 -0.72
N ALA A 36 17.56 8.69 -1.02
CA ALA A 36 16.11 8.75 -0.77
C ALA A 36 15.36 7.58 -1.44
N ARG A 37 15.70 7.29 -2.70
CA ARG A 37 15.10 6.18 -3.45
C ARG A 37 15.45 4.81 -2.87
N ARG A 38 16.70 4.59 -2.45
CA ARG A 38 17.14 3.36 -1.76
C ARG A 38 16.41 3.16 -0.43
N ALA A 39 16.31 4.22 0.37
CA ALA A 39 15.53 4.27 1.61
C ALA A 39 14.05 3.89 1.41
N ALA A 40 13.42 4.50 0.41
CA ALA A 40 12.01 4.28 0.08
C ALA A 40 11.71 2.87 -0.44
N THR A 41 12.65 2.25 -1.16
CA THR A 41 12.44 0.90 -1.73
C THR A 41 12.63 -0.21 -0.69
N GLY A 42 13.46 0.01 0.33
CA GLY A 42 13.81 -1.01 1.33
C GLY A 42 12.81 -1.18 2.49
N THR A 43 11.78 -0.34 2.58
CA THR A 43 10.88 -0.26 3.76
C THR A 43 9.39 -0.29 3.40
N VAL A 44 9.07 -0.77 2.21
CA VAL A 44 7.69 -0.83 1.69
C VAL A 44 6.80 -1.67 2.61
N GLY A 45 5.63 -1.13 2.97
CA GLY A 45 4.62 -1.78 3.81
C GLY A 45 4.96 -1.84 5.31
N ALA A 46 6.21 -1.57 5.69
CA ALA A 46 6.64 -1.65 7.08
C ALA A 46 6.18 -0.43 7.90
N ALA A 47 5.58 -0.69 9.07
CA ALA A 47 5.40 0.34 10.08
C ALA A 47 6.75 0.64 10.74
N GLY A 48 7.09 1.92 10.95
CA GLY A 48 8.45 2.29 11.36
C GLY A 48 9.36 2.70 10.19
N CYS A 49 8.79 3.06 9.03
CA CYS A 49 9.55 3.19 7.79
C CYS A 49 10.65 4.25 7.88
N HIS A 50 10.47 5.33 8.65
CA HIS A 50 11.47 6.40 8.75
C HIS A 50 12.73 5.94 9.47
N GLU A 51 12.59 5.26 10.60
CA GLU A 51 13.73 4.72 11.35
C GLU A 51 14.46 3.64 10.56
N GLN A 52 13.72 2.73 9.92
CA GLN A 52 14.30 1.62 9.18
C GLN A 52 15.04 2.10 7.93
N ALA A 53 14.48 3.07 7.21
CA ALA A 53 15.11 3.68 6.05
C ALA A 53 16.30 4.56 6.46
N GLY A 54 16.23 5.26 7.60
CA GLY A 54 17.33 6.04 8.13
C GLY A 54 18.56 5.18 8.44
N ARG A 55 18.35 4.02 9.07
CA ARG A 55 19.43 3.05 9.33
C ARG A 55 20.06 2.52 8.05
N SER A 56 19.27 2.21 7.02
CA SER A 56 19.78 1.62 5.78
C SER A 56 20.65 2.58 4.95
N VAL A 57 20.39 3.88 5.04
CA VAL A 57 21.16 4.94 4.35
C VAL A 57 21.98 5.81 5.30
N ARG A 58 22.18 5.37 6.55
CA ARG A 58 22.94 6.05 7.61
C ARG A 58 22.58 7.53 7.76
N THR A 59 21.28 7.84 7.73
CA THR A 59 20.73 9.19 7.81
C THR A 59 19.66 9.26 8.92
N GLY A 60 19.44 10.44 9.51
CA GLY A 60 18.41 10.63 10.54
C GLY A 60 16.97 10.48 10.02
N ALA A 61 16.06 10.04 10.89
CA ALA A 61 14.64 9.80 10.55
C ALA A 61 13.92 11.06 10.07
N GLU A 62 14.25 12.23 10.60
CA GLU A 62 13.69 13.53 10.18
C GLU A 62 14.04 13.85 8.72
N THR A 63 15.26 13.54 8.28
CA THR A 63 15.67 13.73 6.89
C THR A 63 14.92 12.76 5.97
N VAL A 64 14.78 11.50 6.38
CA VAL A 64 14.01 10.50 5.62
C VAL A 64 12.55 10.93 5.48
N ARG A 65 11.94 11.45 6.54
CA ARG A 65 10.58 11.96 6.50
C ARG A 65 10.44 13.05 5.42
N ARG A 66 11.34 14.04 5.41
CA ARG A 66 11.35 15.10 4.39
C ARG A 66 11.51 14.53 2.98
N TRP A 67 12.38 13.53 2.81
CA TRP A 67 12.54 12.85 1.53
C TRP A 67 11.27 12.14 1.07
N LEU A 68 10.58 11.41 1.96
CA LEU A 68 9.33 10.72 1.62
C LEU A 68 8.19 11.70 1.32
N GLU A 69 8.13 12.84 2.00
CA GLU A 69 7.18 13.91 1.69
C GLU A 69 7.42 14.46 0.28
N VAL A 70 8.68 14.75 -0.09
CA VAL A 70 9.04 15.18 -1.46
C VAL A 70 8.71 14.10 -2.50
N LEU A 71 9.10 12.84 -2.25
CA LEU A 71 8.84 11.72 -3.17
C LEU A 71 7.34 11.45 -3.35
N SER A 72 6.52 11.70 -2.32
CA SER A 72 5.07 11.62 -2.41
C SER A 72 4.51 12.67 -3.36
N GLY A 73 5.05 13.90 -3.34
CA GLY A 73 4.68 14.97 -4.28
C GLY A 73 5.02 14.66 -5.74
N PHE A 74 6.03 13.83 -5.99
CA PHE A 74 6.39 13.33 -7.32
C PHE A 74 5.66 12.04 -7.72
N TYR A 75 4.68 11.58 -6.94
CA TYR A 75 3.98 10.31 -7.17
C TYR A 75 4.91 9.10 -7.26
N PHE A 76 6.08 9.15 -6.61
CA PHE A 76 6.96 7.98 -6.53
C PHE A 76 6.40 6.92 -5.56
N GLY A 77 5.80 7.38 -4.48
CA GLY A 77 5.09 6.56 -3.51
C GLY A 77 4.09 7.38 -2.71
N PHE A 78 3.62 6.82 -1.62
CA PHE A 78 2.64 7.45 -0.74
C PHE A 78 2.72 6.89 0.67
N LEU A 79 2.22 7.67 1.62
CA LEU A 79 2.15 7.31 3.03
C LEU A 79 0.73 6.88 3.41
N VAL A 80 0.60 5.73 4.06
CA VAL A 80 -0.64 5.29 4.69
C VAL A 80 -0.50 5.47 6.19
N ARG A 81 -1.31 6.38 6.76
CA ARG A 81 -1.27 6.72 8.18
C ARG A 81 -2.12 5.76 9.01
N PRO A 82 -1.81 5.59 10.31
CA PRO A 82 -2.65 4.78 11.17
C PRO A 82 -3.95 5.52 11.50
N TRP A 83 -5.08 4.83 11.41
CA TRP A 83 -6.37 5.40 11.77
C TRP A 83 -6.60 5.38 13.28
N PHE A 84 -7.15 6.48 13.80
CA PHE A 84 -7.64 6.58 15.16
C PHE A 84 -8.86 7.49 15.21
N ARG A 85 -9.83 7.15 16.07
CA ARG A 85 -10.95 8.06 16.39
C ARG A 85 -10.47 9.38 17.01
N ASN A 86 -9.33 9.36 17.72
CA ASN A 86 -8.67 10.56 18.23
C ASN A 86 -7.45 10.92 17.37
N VAL A 87 -7.54 12.04 16.65
CA VAL A 87 -6.52 12.52 15.70
C VAL A 87 -5.15 12.70 16.37
N SER A 88 -5.09 13.19 17.62
CA SER A 88 -3.82 13.38 18.34
C SER A 88 -3.08 12.06 18.60
N ARG A 89 -3.78 10.93 18.64
CA ARG A 89 -3.14 9.60 18.73
C ARG A 89 -2.58 9.12 17.39
N SER A 90 -3.23 9.48 16.29
CA SER A 90 -2.76 9.17 14.92
C SER A 90 -1.42 9.83 14.63
N LEU A 91 -1.28 11.11 14.99
CA LEU A 91 -0.06 11.88 14.76
C LEU A 91 1.20 11.33 15.47
N ARG A 92 1.03 10.45 16.47
CA ARG A 92 2.15 9.88 17.25
C ARG A 92 2.70 8.57 16.68
N LYS A 93 2.01 7.94 15.73
CA LYS A 93 2.44 6.66 15.16
C LYS A 93 2.96 6.87 13.75
N GLU A 94 4.09 6.22 13.44
CA GLU A 94 4.71 6.36 12.14
C GLU A 94 3.84 5.78 11.01
N PRO A 95 3.72 6.47 9.87
CA PRO A 95 3.04 5.94 8.69
C PRO A 95 3.77 4.75 8.08
N LYS A 96 3.04 3.96 7.29
CA LYS A 96 3.61 2.98 6.35
C LYS A 96 3.90 3.67 5.02
N TRP A 97 4.99 3.29 4.36
CA TRP A 97 5.35 3.77 3.03
C TRP A 97 5.02 2.71 1.97
N PHE A 98 4.44 3.13 0.85
CA PHE A 98 4.15 2.28 -0.30
C PHE A 98 4.63 2.94 -1.59
N LEU A 99 5.06 2.13 -2.57
CA LEU A 99 5.41 2.62 -3.90
C LEU A 99 4.16 2.73 -4.78
N ARG A 100 4.08 3.76 -5.64
CA ARG A 100 3.00 3.86 -6.64
C ARG A 100 3.17 2.80 -7.74
N ASP A 101 4.40 2.45 -8.08
CA ASP A 101 4.72 1.28 -8.92
C ASP A 101 5.02 0.05 -8.05
N TRP A 102 3.99 -0.77 -7.85
CA TRP A 102 4.07 -2.05 -7.12
C TRP A 102 4.96 -3.08 -7.83
N SER A 103 5.24 -2.92 -9.13
CA SER A 103 5.99 -3.92 -9.89
C SER A 103 7.48 -3.99 -9.50
N GLY A 104 8.02 -2.90 -8.95
CA GLY A 104 9.38 -2.81 -8.40
C GLY A 104 9.55 -3.43 -7.01
N VAL A 105 8.45 -3.77 -6.33
CA VAL A 105 8.48 -4.34 -4.97
C VAL A 105 8.93 -5.80 -5.01
N ARG A 106 9.84 -6.15 -4.09
CA ARG A 106 10.38 -7.51 -3.92
C ARG A 106 9.60 -8.26 -2.84
N GLY A 107 9.47 -9.58 -3.00
CA GLY A 107 8.73 -10.45 -2.08
C GLY A 107 7.22 -10.46 -2.36
N ASN A 108 6.62 -11.65 -2.38
CA ASN A 108 5.23 -11.81 -2.82
C ASN A 108 4.23 -11.10 -1.89
N GLY A 109 4.42 -11.17 -0.57
CA GLY A 109 3.56 -10.51 0.41
C GLY A 109 3.56 -8.98 0.28
N ALA A 110 4.73 -8.35 0.40
CA ALA A 110 4.87 -6.90 0.28
C ALA A 110 4.39 -6.38 -1.10
N LYS A 111 4.63 -7.16 -2.17
CA LYS A 111 4.14 -6.84 -3.51
C LYS A 111 2.62 -6.92 -3.59
N ALA A 112 2.01 -7.94 -2.98
CA ALA A 112 0.56 -8.10 -2.90
C ALA A 112 -0.11 -6.94 -2.15
N GLU A 113 0.41 -6.62 -0.97
CA GLU A 113 -0.04 -5.48 -0.17
C GLU A 113 0.08 -4.17 -0.94
N THR A 114 1.23 -3.90 -1.57
CA THR A 114 1.44 -2.66 -2.35
C THR A 114 0.52 -2.59 -3.55
N PHE A 115 0.30 -3.72 -4.25
CA PHE A 115 -0.64 -3.78 -5.36
C PHE A 115 -2.06 -3.38 -4.92
N VAL A 116 -2.58 -3.97 -3.84
CA VAL A 116 -3.89 -3.62 -3.30
C VAL A 116 -3.91 -2.17 -2.79
N ALA A 117 -2.85 -1.70 -2.12
CA ALA A 117 -2.73 -0.33 -1.66
C ALA A 117 -2.87 0.69 -2.80
N CYS A 118 -2.20 0.45 -3.94
CA CYS A 118 -2.29 1.33 -5.12
C CYS A 118 -3.72 1.41 -5.66
N HIS A 119 -4.43 0.28 -5.74
CA HIS A 119 -5.82 0.27 -6.19
C HIS A 119 -6.77 0.97 -5.21
N LEU A 120 -6.62 0.73 -3.91
CA LEU A 120 -7.40 1.41 -2.88
C LEU A 120 -7.14 2.91 -2.89
N LEU A 121 -5.89 3.33 -3.03
CA LEU A 121 -5.53 4.74 -3.07
C LEU A 121 -6.16 5.43 -4.28
N LYS A 122 -6.05 4.83 -5.48
CA LYS A 122 -6.70 5.34 -6.69
C LYS A 122 -8.21 5.47 -6.50
N ALA A 123 -8.86 4.51 -5.85
CA ALA A 123 -10.30 4.53 -5.59
C ALA A 123 -10.68 5.65 -4.62
N VAL A 124 -9.99 5.74 -3.48
CA VAL A 124 -10.21 6.75 -2.43
C VAL A 124 -10.01 8.18 -2.96
N GLU A 125 -8.93 8.41 -3.72
CA GLU A 125 -8.67 9.70 -4.39
C GLU A 125 -9.79 9.99 -5.40
N GLY A 126 -10.09 9.04 -6.29
CA GLY A 126 -11.13 9.20 -7.30
C GLY A 126 -12.52 9.48 -6.74
N TRP A 127 -12.97 8.76 -5.71
CA TRP A 127 -14.28 8.99 -5.08
C TRP A 127 -14.36 10.37 -4.41
N THR A 128 -13.26 10.82 -3.81
CA THR A 128 -13.19 12.17 -3.20
C THR A 128 -13.24 13.25 -4.26
N ASP A 129 -12.47 13.10 -5.33
CA ASP A 129 -12.40 14.06 -6.45
C ASP A 129 -13.73 14.14 -7.21
N LEU A 130 -14.49 13.04 -7.27
CA LEU A 130 -15.85 12.99 -7.84
C LEU A 130 -16.93 13.54 -6.88
N GLY A 131 -16.58 13.91 -5.65
CA GLY A 131 -17.53 14.46 -4.68
C GLY A 131 -18.48 13.43 -4.05
N LEU A 132 -18.14 12.14 -4.04
CA LEU A 132 -18.98 11.07 -3.46
C LEU A 132 -18.90 11.01 -1.92
N GLY A 133 -18.01 11.80 -1.33
CA GLY A 133 -17.72 11.87 0.11
C GLY A 133 -16.24 12.18 0.35
N ALA A 134 -15.86 12.39 1.61
CA ALA A 134 -14.45 12.53 1.99
C ALA A 134 -13.88 11.15 2.34
N PHE A 135 -13.02 10.61 1.48
CA PHE A 135 -12.43 9.29 1.70
C PHE A 135 -10.98 9.37 2.17
N GLN A 136 -10.57 8.41 3.01
CA GLN A 136 -9.20 8.28 3.47
C GLN A 136 -8.76 6.81 3.47
N LEU A 137 -7.53 6.57 3.03
CA LEU A 137 -6.86 5.28 3.16
C LEU A 137 -5.93 5.32 4.38
N CYS A 138 -6.15 4.42 5.31
CA CYS A 138 -5.36 4.30 6.54
C CYS A 138 -5.05 2.82 6.82
N TYR A 139 -4.32 2.53 7.91
CA TYR A 139 -4.16 1.17 8.45
C TYR A 139 -4.54 1.13 9.93
N LEU A 140 -4.74 -0.06 10.51
CA LEU A 140 -5.06 -0.21 11.93
C LEU A 140 -3.92 -0.92 12.65
N ARG A 141 -3.49 -0.37 13.79
CA ARG A 141 -2.52 -1.03 14.67
C ARG A 141 -2.72 -0.65 16.11
N ASP A 142 -2.76 -1.63 17.00
CA ASP A 142 -2.92 -1.39 18.44
C ASP A 142 -1.59 -1.41 19.22
N LYS A 143 -1.65 -1.55 20.55
CA LYS A 143 -0.47 -1.68 21.41
C LYS A 143 0.00 -3.13 21.58
N ALA A 144 -0.88 -4.10 21.34
CA ALA A 144 -0.56 -5.53 21.38
C ALA A 144 0.14 -6.00 20.10
N GLY A 145 0.31 -5.12 19.11
CA GLY A 145 0.96 -5.41 17.84
C GLY A 145 0.00 -6.02 16.80
N ARG A 146 -1.30 -6.10 17.09
CA ARG A 146 -2.29 -6.53 16.11
C ARG A 146 -2.42 -5.47 15.03
N GLU A 147 -2.54 -5.93 13.79
CA GLU A 147 -2.56 -5.08 12.61
C GLU A 147 -3.60 -5.57 11.60
N VAL A 148 -4.18 -4.62 10.87
CA VAL A 148 -4.92 -4.85 9.64
C VAL A 148 -4.36 -3.90 8.60
N ASP A 149 -4.07 -4.43 7.41
CA ASP A 149 -3.31 -3.73 6.38
C ASP A 149 -3.92 -2.39 5.99
N PHE A 150 -5.23 -2.37 5.74
CA PHE A 150 -5.94 -1.16 5.36
C PHE A 150 -7.31 -1.00 6.01
N VAL A 151 -7.71 0.25 6.20
CA VAL A 151 -9.07 0.69 6.48
C VAL A 151 -9.39 1.88 5.57
N VAL A 152 -10.51 1.78 4.87
CA VAL A 152 -11.09 2.92 4.15
C VAL A 152 -12.09 3.61 5.06
N VAL A 153 -11.93 4.92 5.21
CA VAL A 153 -12.79 5.78 6.02
C VAL A 153 -13.57 6.67 5.07
N ARG A 154 -14.87 6.79 5.30
CA ARG A 154 -15.78 7.67 4.56
C ARG A 154 -16.39 8.66 5.53
N ASP A 155 -16.25 9.95 5.26
CA ASP A 155 -16.85 11.04 6.04
C ASP A 155 -16.51 10.93 7.55
N GLY A 156 -15.27 10.53 7.85
CA GLY A 156 -14.75 10.35 9.21
C GLY A 156 -15.11 9.03 9.89
N ALA A 157 -15.94 8.18 9.27
CA ALA A 157 -16.35 6.87 9.79
C ALA A 157 -15.66 5.71 9.04
N PRO A 158 -15.15 4.68 9.74
CA PRO A 158 -14.64 3.48 9.08
C PRO A 158 -15.71 2.80 8.22
N TRP A 159 -15.41 2.57 6.95
CA TRP A 159 -16.35 1.98 6.00
C TRP A 159 -16.03 0.51 5.74
N PHE A 160 -14.78 0.18 5.38
CA PHE A 160 -14.38 -1.21 5.25
C PHE A 160 -12.92 -1.46 5.58
N LEU A 161 -12.63 -2.67 6.05
CA LEU A 161 -11.28 -3.16 6.33
C LEU A 161 -10.80 -4.07 5.21
N VAL A 162 -9.50 -4.07 4.97
CA VAL A 162 -8.83 -4.98 4.03
C VAL A 162 -7.59 -5.56 4.68
N GLU A 163 -7.53 -6.88 4.72
CA GLU A 163 -6.33 -7.66 5.02
C GLU A 163 -5.89 -8.36 3.73
N VAL A 164 -4.63 -8.22 3.34
CA VAL A 164 -4.13 -8.79 2.08
C VAL A 164 -3.37 -10.08 2.34
N LYS A 165 -3.69 -11.12 1.57
CA LYS A 165 -2.97 -12.40 1.59
C LYS A 165 -2.63 -12.82 0.17
N ASN A 166 -1.49 -13.50 0.02
CA ASN A 166 -1.14 -14.09 -1.27
C ASN A 166 -2.03 -15.31 -1.57
N GLN A 167 -2.11 -16.24 -0.61
CA GLN A 167 -2.83 -17.53 -0.75
C GLN A 167 -3.68 -17.91 0.48
N GLU A 168 -3.40 -17.36 1.67
CA GLU A 168 -4.11 -17.74 2.91
C GLU A 168 -5.61 -17.38 2.82
N THR A 169 -6.46 -18.36 3.11
CA THR A 169 -7.92 -18.23 3.06
C THR A 169 -8.57 -18.31 4.43
N THR A 170 -7.83 -18.66 5.47
CA THR A 170 -8.29 -18.57 6.86
C THR A 170 -8.33 -17.10 7.27
N ILE A 171 -9.49 -16.63 7.76
CA ILE A 171 -9.66 -15.24 8.16
C ILE A 171 -8.70 -14.89 9.31
N ALA A 172 -7.92 -13.82 9.12
CA ALA A 172 -7.04 -13.28 10.14
C ALA A 172 -7.85 -12.83 11.39
N PRO A 173 -7.51 -13.28 12.61
CA PRO A 173 -8.23 -12.91 13.82
C PRO A 173 -8.24 -11.39 14.09
N SER A 174 -7.19 -10.67 13.66
CA SER A 174 -7.12 -9.22 13.77
C SER A 174 -8.20 -8.51 12.96
N LEU A 175 -8.61 -9.07 11.82
CA LEU A 175 -9.63 -8.51 10.95
C LEU A 175 -11.00 -8.50 11.65
N SER A 176 -11.41 -9.64 12.21
CA SER A 176 -12.65 -9.73 13.00
C SER A 176 -12.60 -8.81 14.22
N TYR A 177 -11.49 -8.87 14.98
CA TYR A 177 -11.30 -8.06 16.18
C TYR A 177 -11.46 -6.57 15.91
N PHE A 178 -10.81 -6.04 14.87
CA PHE A 178 -10.90 -4.62 14.56
C PHE A 178 -12.24 -4.23 13.96
N GLN A 179 -12.85 -5.08 13.14
CA GLN A 179 -14.18 -4.80 12.58
C GLN A 179 -15.20 -4.59 13.69
N GLU A 180 -15.26 -5.52 14.65
CA GLU A 180 -16.14 -5.43 15.82
C GLU A 180 -15.85 -4.18 16.66
N GLN A 181 -14.56 -3.89 16.90
CA GLN A 181 -14.17 -2.76 17.73
C GLN A 181 -14.53 -1.40 17.12
N ILE A 182 -14.40 -1.24 15.81
CA ILE A 182 -14.61 0.07 15.15
C ILE A 182 -15.98 0.20 14.48
N GLY A 183 -16.74 -0.89 14.40
CA GLY A 183 -18.09 -0.92 13.84
C GLY A 183 -18.13 -0.74 12.32
N ALA A 184 -17.09 -1.16 11.60
CA ALA A 184 -17.08 -1.04 10.15
C ALA A 184 -18.06 -2.05 9.51
N PRO A 185 -18.93 -1.63 8.58
CA PRO A 185 -19.94 -2.51 7.99
C PRO A 185 -19.36 -3.67 7.17
N PHE A 186 -18.14 -3.53 6.64
CA PHE A 186 -17.49 -4.56 5.83
C PHE A 186 -16.04 -4.82 6.27
N ALA A 187 -15.60 -6.07 6.09
CA ALA A 187 -14.21 -6.47 6.28
C ALA A 187 -13.87 -7.59 5.30
N PHE A 188 -12.73 -7.46 4.63
CA PHE A 188 -12.33 -8.36 3.56
C PHE A 188 -10.92 -8.89 3.78
N GLN A 189 -10.76 -10.21 3.74
CA GLN A 189 -9.48 -10.83 3.48
C GLN A 189 -9.33 -11.04 1.97
N VAL A 190 -8.53 -10.19 1.35
CA VAL A 190 -8.32 -10.16 -0.10
C VAL A 190 -7.19 -11.11 -0.46
N VAL A 191 -7.50 -12.15 -1.23
CA VAL A 191 -6.54 -13.20 -1.62
C VAL A 191 -6.17 -13.05 -3.10
N LEU A 192 -4.89 -12.84 -3.39
CA LEU A 192 -4.44 -12.57 -4.77
C LEU A 192 -4.49 -13.80 -5.67
N GLU A 193 -4.10 -14.96 -5.17
CA GLU A 193 -4.04 -16.21 -5.96
C GLU A 193 -5.32 -17.06 -5.84
N ALA A 194 -6.38 -16.52 -5.23
CA ALA A 194 -7.68 -17.20 -5.22
C ALA A 194 -8.33 -17.14 -6.60
N ASP A 195 -9.05 -18.21 -6.95
CA ASP A 195 -9.80 -18.30 -8.19
C ASP A 195 -10.87 -17.21 -8.26
N TYR A 196 -11.13 -16.72 -9.48
CA TYR A 196 -12.18 -15.73 -9.68
C TYR A 196 -13.54 -16.31 -9.32
N VAL A 197 -14.28 -15.58 -8.49
CA VAL A 197 -15.68 -15.83 -8.18
C VAL A 197 -16.45 -14.54 -8.43
N GLU A 198 -17.51 -14.62 -9.23
CA GLU A 198 -18.42 -13.50 -9.42
C GLU A 198 -19.22 -13.28 -8.13
N ALA A 199 -18.94 -12.18 -7.44
CA ALA A 199 -19.58 -11.84 -6.18
C ALA A 199 -19.61 -10.33 -6.02
N ASP A 200 -20.76 -9.78 -5.62
CA ASP A 200 -20.85 -8.42 -5.09
C ASP A 200 -20.33 -8.42 -3.65
N CYS A 201 -19.13 -7.88 -3.47
CA CYS A 201 -18.43 -7.86 -2.18
C CYS A 201 -19.16 -6.97 -1.16
N PHE A 202 -19.86 -5.94 -1.64
CA PHE A 202 -20.50 -4.90 -0.83
C PHE A 202 -22.02 -5.10 -0.68
N ALA A 203 -22.61 -6.12 -1.30
CA ALA A 203 -24.05 -6.41 -1.26
C ALA A 203 -24.66 -6.47 0.15
N ARG A 204 -23.93 -7.04 1.12
CA ARG A 204 -24.42 -7.24 2.50
C ARG A 204 -23.33 -6.98 3.53
N PRO A 205 -23.55 -6.06 4.48
CA PRO A 205 -22.66 -5.91 5.64
C PRO A 205 -22.72 -7.16 6.51
N GLY A 206 -21.71 -7.38 7.35
CA GLY A 206 -21.67 -8.55 8.23
C GLY A 206 -20.25 -8.93 8.62
N THR A 207 -20.06 -10.21 8.96
CA THR A 207 -18.76 -10.77 9.36
C THR A 207 -17.71 -10.65 8.26
N PRO A 208 -16.41 -10.73 8.58
CA PRO A 208 -15.36 -10.69 7.58
C PRO A 208 -15.55 -11.79 6.52
N LYS A 209 -15.18 -11.47 5.27
CA LYS A 209 -15.29 -12.38 4.12
C LYS A 209 -13.94 -12.56 3.46
N VAL A 210 -13.66 -13.77 2.99
CA VAL A 210 -12.53 -14.03 2.09
C VAL A 210 -13.00 -13.74 0.68
N VAL A 211 -12.26 -12.91 -0.05
CA VAL A 211 -12.62 -12.53 -1.43
C VAL A 211 -11.40 -12.61 -2.33
N PRO A 212 -11.52 -13.10 -3.58
CA PRO A 212 -10.44 -13.03 -4.54
C PRO A 212 -10.15 -11.56 -4.91
N ALA A 213 -8.89 -11.22 -5.17
CA ALA A 213 -8.49 -9.84 -5.46
C ALA A 213 -9.16 -9.27 -6.70
N LYS A 214 -9.31 -10.07 -7.76
CA LYS A 214 -9.90 -9.63 -9.03
C LYS A 214 -11.32 -9.07 -8.91
N PRO A 215 -12.33 -9.82 -8.40
CA PRO A 215 -13.69 -9.31 -8.24
C PRO A 215 -13.76 -8.16 -7.24
N PHE A 216 -12.98 -8.19 -6.16
CA PHE A 216 -12.94 -7.11 -5.17
C PHE A 216 -12.46 -5.79 -5.79
N LEU A 217 -11.31 -5.81 -6.46
CA LEU A 217 -10.69 -4.60 -7.03
C LEU A 217 -11.48 -4.04 -8.22
N SER A 218 -12.18 -4.88 -9.00
CA SER A 218 -13.01 -4.42 -10.10
C SER A 218 -14.27 -3.67 -9.65
N GLN A 219 -14.69 -3.81 -8.39
CA GLN A 219 -15.85 -3.11 -7.84
C GLN A 219 -15.51 -1.73 -7.25
N LEU A 220 -14.22 -1.35 -7.27
CA LEU A 220 -13.80 -0.05 -6.75
C LEU A 220 -13.94 1.10 -7.77
N PHE A 221 -14.26 0.80 -9.03
CA PHE A 221 -14.32 1.74 -10.15
C PHE A 221 -15.53 1.50 -11.03
#